data_AF-A0A5N6TK56-F1
#
_entry.id   AF-A0A5N6TK56-F1
#
_cell.length_a   1.000
_cell.length_b   1.000
_cell.length_c   1.000
_cell.angle_alpha   90.00
_cell.angle_beta   90.00
_cell.angle_gamma   90.00
#
_symmetry.space_group_name_H-M   'P 1'
#
loop_
_entity.id
_entity.type
_entity.pdbx_description
1 polymer ?
#
loop_
_entity_poly.entity_id
_entity_poly.type
_entity_poly.pdbx_seq_one_letter_code
_entity_poly.pdbx_strand_id
1 'polypeptide(L)'
;MARQSDRAGDVGEAIPLRRHRSSLEGAIYPAPQRLALEKHVEAINVFDRLIQHFEPLQASNKNYKPMTLLRLMKEEVSSEDEFLVLFFNHIEPGELEVTEASLPKTLARLHSFQEWAFEERDALNQSLANFASFLVDNFFLSRMSLIHT
;
A
#
# COMPACT_ATOMS: atom_id res chain seq x y z
N MET A 1 -47.70 55.32 43.73
CA MET A 1 -46.64 55.89 44.61
C MET A 1 -45.48 54.91 44.66
N ALA A 2 -44.27 55.45 44.71
CA ALA A 2 -43.02 54.87 44.23
C ALA A 2 -42.21 54.02 45.25
N ARG A 3 -41.09 53.48 44.73
CA ARG A 3 -39.84 52.97 45.35
C ARG A 3 -39.81 51.46 45.65
N GLN A 4 -39.07 50.63 44.92
CA GLN A 4 -37.61 50.50 44.70
C GLN A 4 -36.92 49.75 45.85
N SER A 5 -36.34 48.59 45.54
CA SER A 5 -35.33 47.90 46.36
C SER A 5 -34.32 47.21 45.45
N ASP A 6 -33.07 47.63 45.57
CA ASP A 6 -31.85 47.07 44.99
C ASP A 6 -31.53 45.66 45.48
N ARG A 7 -30.87 44.86 44.63
CA ARG A 7 -29.68 44.06 44.96
C ARG A 7 -29.07 43.48 43.67
N ALA A 8 -27.85 43.89 43.31
CA ALA A 8 -26.61 43.11 43.45
C ALA A 8 -26.75 41.71 42.85
N GLY A 9 -26.12 41.33 41.75
CA GLY A 9 -24.70 41.51 41.40
C GLY A 9 -24.15 40.11 41.12
N ASP A 10 -23.28 39.98 40.10
CA ASP A 10 -22.40 38.82 39.89
C ASP A 10 -23.11 37.52 39.41
N VAL A 11 -22.67 36.71 38.45
CA VAL A 11 -21.35 36.45 37.88
C VAL A 11 -21.56 36.12 36.40
N GLY A 12 -20.73 36.68 35.52
CA GLY A 12 -20.60 36.19 34.14
C GLY A 12 -19.97 34.80 34.14
N GLU A 13 -20.79 33.76 34.21
CA GLU A 13 -20.32 32.39 34.06
C GLU A 13 -20.13 32.12 32.55
N ALA A 14 -18.91 32.40 32.07
CA ALA A 14 -18.49 31.96 30.75
C ALA A 14 -18.47 30.43 30.74
N ILE A 15 -19.53 29.83 30.21
CA ILE A 15 -19.61 28.39 29.96
C ILE A 15 -18.33 28.00 29.21
N PRO A 16 -17.47 27.14 29.76
CA PRO A 16 -16.33 26.65 29.02
C PRO A 16 -16.90 25.87 27.84
N LEU A 17 -16.86 26.48 26.66
CA LEU A 17 -17.07 25.77 25.42
C LEU A 17 -15.95 24.72 25.37
N ARG A 18 -16.27 23.53 25.88
CA ARG A 18 -15.51 22.31 25.63
C ARG A 18 -15.40 22.24 24.12
N ARG A 19 -14.32 22.78 23.58
CA ARG A 19 -13.92 22.56 22.21
C ARG A 19 -13.68 21.07 22.16
N HIS A 20 -14.68 20.34 21.70
CA HIS A 20 -14.50 19.02 21.16
C HIS A 20 -13.37 19.18 20.15
N ARG A 21 -12.16 18.78 20.54
CA ARG A 21 -11.11 18.46 19.59
C ARG A 21 -11.59 17.21 18.87
N SER A 22 -12.56 17.39 17.99
CA SER A 22 -12.84 16.45 16.92
C SER A 22 -11.63 16.56 16.00
N SER A 23 -10.64 15.73 16.27
CA SER A 23 -9.54 15.55 15.34
C SER A 23 -10.15 15.12 14.00
N LEU A 24 -9.90 15.91 12.97
CA LEU A 24 -10.23 15.58 11.58
C LEU A 24 -9.24 14.58 10.98
N GLU A 25 -8.22 14.15 11.74
CA GLU A 25 -7.16 13.28 11.24
C GLU A 25 -7.68 11.90 10.79
N GLY A 26 -8.84 11.44 11.30
CA GLY A 26 -9.50 10.22 10.82
C GLY A 26 -10.58 10.43 9.74
N ALA A 27 -10.97 11.68 9.45
CA ALA A 27 -12.02 11.99 8.47
C ALA A 27 -11.43 12.49 7.13
N ILE A 28 -10.24 13.10 7.16
CA ILE A 28 -9.56 13.62 5.96
C ILE A 28 -8.62 12.56 5.36
N TYR A 29 -8.04 11.71 6.21
CA TYR A 29 -7.25 10.56 5.79
C TYR A 29 -7.89 9.32 6.39
N PRO A 30 -8.57 8.46 5.61
CA PRO A 30 -8.90 7.14 6.11
C PRO A 30 -7.61 6.50 6.64
N ALA A 31 -7.70 5.82 7.79
CA ALA A 31 -6.56 5.07 8.31
C ALA A 31 -6.03 4.18 7.17
N PRO A 32 -4.69 4.12 6.96
CA PRO A 32 -4.12 3.24 5.95
C PRO A 32 -4.75 1.86 6.12
N GLN A 33 -5.28 1.29 5.03
CA GLN A 33 -5.81 -0.06 5.07
C GLN A 33 -4.65 -0.99 5.37
N ARG A 34 -4.50 -1.32 6.66
CA ARG A 34 -3.47 -2.23 7.14
C ARG A 34 -3.99 -3.64 6.99
N LEU A 35 -3.17 -4.49 6.39
CA LEU A 35 -3.48 -5.91 6.36
C LEU A 35 -3.57 -6.43 7.79
N ALA A 36 -4.43 -7.42 8.02
CA ALA A 36 -4.36 -8.19 9.25
C ALA A 36 -2.94 -8.74 9.42
N LEU A 37 -2.39 -8.72 10.63
CA LEU A 37 -0.97 -9.07 10.90
C LEU A 37 -0.56 -10.41 10.27
N GLU A 38 -1.44 -11.42 10.34
CA GLU A 38 -1.21 -12.73 9.74
C GLU A 38 -1.06 -12.65 8.21
N LYS A 39 -1.88 -11.82 7.56
CA LYS A 39 -1.86 -11.61 6.11
C LYS A 39 -0.66 -10.81 5.66
N HIS A 40 -0.26 -9.81 6.43
CA HIS A 40 0.98 -9.09 6.20
C HIS A 40 2.19 -10.04 6.22
N VAL A 41 2.31 -10.87 7.26
CA VAL A 41 3.41 -11.84 7.39
C VAL A 41 3.40 -12.86 6.25
N GLU A 42 2.22 -13.38 5.90
CA GLU A 42 2.06 -14.32 4.78
C GLU A 42 2.46 -13.68 3.44
N ALA A 43 2.02 -12.45 3.20
CA ALA A 43 2.34 -11.67 2.00
C ALA A 43 3.85 -11.43 1.84
N ILE A 44 4.54 -11.03 2.92
CA ILE A 44 6.00 -10.89 2.93
C ILE A 44 6.67 -12.21 2.59
N ASN A 45 6.26 -13.30 3.25
CA ASN A 45 6.87 -14.61 3.03
C ASN A 45 6.72 -15.08 1.58
N VAL A 46 5.56 -14.87 0.97
CA VAL A 46 5.33 -15.19 -0.45
C VAL A 46 6.19 -14.28 -1.34
N PHE A 47 6.21 -12.97 -1.08
CA PHE A 47 7.04 -12.02 -1.82
C PHE A 47 8.52 -12.43 -1.80
N ASP A 48 9.08 -12.69 -0.61
CA ASP A 48 10.48 -13.05 -0.44
C ASP A 48 10.82 -14.36 -1.16
N ARG A 49 9.91 -15.35 -1.13
CA ARG A 49 10.07 -16.60 -1.88
C ARG A 49 10.08 -16.38 -3.40
N LEU A 50 9.24 -15.47 -3.91
CA LEU A 50 9.24 -15.11 -5.33
C LEU A 50 10.57 -14.45 -5.71
N ILE A 51 11.02 -13.47 -4.94
CA ILE A 51 12.31 -12.78 -5.18
C ILE A 51 13.46 -13.79 -5.12
N GLN A 52 13.55 -14.61 -4.07
CA GLN A 52 14.60 -15.60 -3.91
C GLN A 52 14.67 -16.58 -5.09
N HIS A 53 13.52 -16.95 -5.67
CA HIS A 53 13.46 -17.86 -6.80
C HIS A 53 13.86 -17.19 -8.12
N PHE A 54 13.30 -16.01 -8.42
CA PHE A 54 13.44 -15.38 -9.73
C PHE A 54 14.63 -14.42 -9.85
N GLU A 55 15.08 -13.79 -8.77
CA GLU A 55 16.20 -12.83 -8.81
C GLU A 55 17.48 -13.42 -9.41
N PRO A 56 17.90 -14.66 -9.05
CA PRO A 56 19.10 -15.29 -9.64
C PRO A 56 18.95 -15.66 -11.12
N LEU A 57 17.73 -15.78 -11.64
CA LEU A 57 17.45 -16.21 -13.02
C LEU A 57 17.52 -15.07 -14.04
N GLN A 58 17.69 -13.83 -13.57
CA GLN A 58 17.68 -12.65 -14.44
C GLN A 58 18.92 -12.59 -15.33
N ALA A 59 18.69 -12.37 -16.63
CA ALA A 59 19.77 -12.14 -17.58
C ALA A 59 20.50 -10.82 -17.29
N SER A 60 21.83 -10.82 -17.46
CA SER A 60 22.69 -9.65 -17.20
C SER A 60 22.65 -8.58 -18.30
N ASN A 61 21.90 -8.81 -19.39
CA ASN A 61 21.87 -7.95 -20.57
C ASN A 61 20.74 -6.92 -20.60
N LYS A 62 19.93 -6.82 -19.53
CA LYS A 62 18.89 -5.79 -19.40
C LYS A 62 19.47 -4.52 -18.79
N ASN A 63 18.92 -3.36 -19.16
CA ASN A 63 19.32 -2.04 -18.64
C ASN A 63 19.17 -1.93 -17.11
N TYR A 64 18.32 -2.77 -16.51
CA TYR A 64 18.17 -2.95 -15.08
C TYR A 64 17.68 -4.38 -14.78
N LYS A 65 17.73 -4.78 -13.51
CA LYS A 65 17.27 -6.09 -13.03
C LYS A 65 15.89 -5.96 -12.34
N PRO A 66 14.78 -6.38 -12.98
CA PRO A 66 13.43 -6.26 -12.41
C PRO A 66 13.26 -6.77 -10.98
N MET A 67 13.66 -8.00 -10.66
CA MET A 67 13.43 -8.57 -9.32
C MET A 67 14.28 -7.87 -8.26
N THR A 68 15.48 -7.44 -8.65
CA THR A 68 16.33 -6.62 -7.75
C THR A 68 15.67 -5.28 -7.47
N LEU A 69 15.07 -4.64 -8.48
CA LEU A 69 14.28 -3.42 -8.28
C LEU A 69 13.11 -3.67 -7.34
N LEU A 70 12.33 -4.73 -7.53
CA LEU A 70 11.18 -5.05 -6.68
C LEU A 70 11.59 -5.25 -5.21
N ARG A 71 12.69 -5.97 -4.96
CA ARG A 71 13.23 -6.16 -3.61
C ARG A 71 13.60 -4.83 -2.98
N LEU A 72 14.36 -3.98 -3.69
CA LEU A 72 14.75 -2.66 -3.22
C LEU A 72 13.52 -1.76 -2.97
N MET A 73 12.52 -1.82 -3.83
CA MET A 73 11.29 -1.04 -3.65
C MET A 73 10.54 -1.43 -2.38
N LYS A 74 10.46 -2.72 -2.03
CA LYS A 74 9.86 -3.16 -0.77
C LYS A 74 10.56 -2.54 0.45
N GLU A 75 11.89 -2.37 0.38
CA GLU A 75 12.70 -1.80 1.47
C GLU A 75 12.54 -0.27 1.61
N GLU A 76 12.16 0.41 0.52
CA GLU A 76 12.14 1.89 0.43
C GLU A 76 10.73 2.52 0.52
N VAL A 77 9.66 1.74 0.47
CA VAL A 77 8.28 2.26 0.54
C VAL A 77 7.88 2.67 1.95
N SER A 78 7.15 3.79 2.06
CA SER A 78 6.61 4.28 3.35
C SER A 78 5.47 3.41 3.91
N SER A 79 4.79 2.64 3.05
CA SER A 79 3.67 1.76 3.41
C SER A 79 3.87 0.41 2.75
N GLU A 80 4.40 -0.56 3.50
CA GLU A 80 4.68 -1.91 2.99
C GLU A 80 3.40 -2.65 2.61
N ASP A 81 2.32 -2.48 3.38
CA ASP A 81 1.01 -3.08 3.09
C ASP A 81 0.45 -2.62 1.74
N GLU A 82 0.48 -1.32 1.47
CA GLU A 82 0.02 -0.77 0.18
C GLU A 82 0.86 -1.28 -0.98
N PHE A 83 2.18 -1.38 -0.79
CA PHE A 83 3.07 -1.95 -1.79
C PHE A 83 2.75 -3.43 -2.05
N LEU A 84 2.57 -4.24 -1.00
CA LEU A 84 2.26 -5.66 -1.13
C LEU A 84 0.91 -5.85 -1.84
N VAL A 85 -0.11 -5.09 -1.46
CA VAL A 85 -1.42 -5.13 -2.14
C VAL A 85 -1.27 -4.77 -3.61
N LEU A 86 -0.56 -3.68 -3.96
CA LEU A 86 -0.32 -3.29 -5.34
C LEU A 86 0.47 -4.34 -6.12
N PHE A 87 1.48 -4.94 -5.49
CA PHE A 87 2.30 -6.00 -6.07
C PHE A 87 1.45 -7.23 -6.41
N PHE A 88 0.68 -7.76 -5.45
CA PHE A 88 -0.14 -8.95 -5.67
C PHE A 88 -1.28 -8.70 -6.66
N ASN A 89 -1.83 -7.47 -6.68
CA ASN A 89 -2.75 -7.01 -7.73
C ASN A 89 -2.17 -7.19 -9.13
N HIS A 90 -0.92 -6.77 -9.32
CA HIS A 90 -0.33 -6.69 -10.65
C HIS A 90 0.13 -8.06 -11.19
N ILE A 91 0.52 -8.98 -10.30
CA ILE A 91 1.08 -10.28 -10.71
C ILE A 91 0.02 -11.38 -10.85
N GLU A 92 -1.19 -11.16 -10.37
CA GLU A 92 -2.29 -12.11 -10.51
C GLU A 92 -2.84 -12.07 -11.94
N PRO A 93 -2.88 -13.21 -12.66
CA PRO A 93 -3.46 -13.28 -13.99
C PRO A 93 -4.99 -13.28 -13.88
N GLY A 94 -5.61 -12.11 -14.02
CA GLY A 94 -7.08 -11.96 -14.10
C GLY A 94 -7.54 -10.52 -13.86
N GLU A 95 -8.62 -10.11 -14.53
CA GLU A 95 -9.17 -8.74 -14.46
C GLU A 95 -9.82 -8.38 -13.11
N LEU A 96 -9.86 -9.28 -12.13
CA LEU A 96 -10.32 -8.91 -10.79
C LEU A 96 -9.17 -8.25 -10.04
N GLU A 97 -9.33 -6.96 -9.74
CA GLU A 97 -8.55 -6.29 -8.70
C GLU A 97 -8.43 -7.21 -7.46
N VAL A 98 -7.19 -7.50 -7.07
CA VAL A 98 -6.83 -8.05 -5.76
C VAL A 98 -7.19 -7.02 -4.69
N THR A 99 -8.46 -7.04 -4.31
CA THR A 99 -8.96 -6.46 -3.07
C THR A 99 -8.40 -7.23 -1.87
N GLU A 100 -8.54 -6.66 -0.67
CA GLU A 100 -8.28 -7.37 0.60
C GLU A 100 -8.99 -8.74 0.67
N ALA A 101 -10.14 -8.88 0.01
CA ALA A 101 -10.90 -10.12 -0.05
C ALA A 101 -10.34 -11.17 -1.04
N SER A 102 -9.65 -10.75 -2.10
CA SER A 102 -9.02 -11.65 -3.07
C SER A 102 -7.57 -12.00 -2.72
N LEU A 103 -6.89 -11.18 -1.93
CA LEU A 103 -5.50 -11.42 -1.50
C LEU A 103 -5.28 -12.81 -0.89
N PRO A 104 -6.14 -13.35 0.00
CA PRO A 104 -5.94 -14.69 0.54
C PRO A 104 -5.94 -15.79 -0.52
N LYS A 105 -6.73 -15.65 -1.59
CA LYS A 105 -6.77 -16.63 -2.69
C LYS A 105 -5.48 -16.56 -3.52
N THR A 106 -5.01 -15.34 -3.81
CA THR A 106 -3.75 -15.09 -4.50
C THR A 106 -2.57 -15.67 -3.72
N LEU A 107 -2.48 -15.41 -2.42
CA LEU A 107 -1.42 -15.94 -1.56
C LEU A 107 -1.43 -17.48 -1.51
N ALA A 108 -2.60 -18.09 -1.34
CA ALA A 108 -2.75 -19.54 -1.32
C ALA A 108 -2.32 -20.18 -2.65
N ARG A 109 -2.69 -19.57 -3.79
CA ARG A 109 -2.27 -20.01 -5.12
C ARG A 109 -0.76 -19.92 -5.27
N LEU A 110 -0.19 -18.76 -4.97
CA LEU A 110 1.25 -18.51 -5.11
C LEU A 110 2.09 -19.34 -4.14
N HIS A 111 1.54 -19.86 -3.04
CA HIS A 111 2.30 -20.68 -2.11
C HIS A 111 2.95 -21.92 -2.76
N SER A 112 2.32 -22.48 -3.80
CA SER A 112 2.79 -23.66 -4.54
C SER A 112 3.42 -23.34 -5.90
N PHE A 113 3.78 -22.08 -6.18
CA PHE A 113 4.25 -21.66 -7.51
C PHE A 113 5.45 -22.47 -8.05
N GLN A 114 6.28 -23.03 -7.17
CA GLN A 114 7.45 -23.83 -7.55
C GLN A 114 7.07 -25.19 -8.13
N GLU A 115 5.85 -25.68 -7.84
CA GLU A 115 5.29 -26.95 -8.32
C GLU A 115 4.59 -26.77 -9.68
N TRP A 116 4.38 -25.54 -10.12
CA TRP A 116 3.69 -25.23 -11.38
C TRP A 116 4.51 -25.64 -12.60
N ALA A 117 3.81 -25.80 -13.72
CA ALA A 117 4.43 -26.06 -15.01
C ALA A 117 5.42 -24.92 -15.37
N PHE A 118 6.36 -25.22 -16.26
CA PHE A 118 7.37 -24.24 -16.68
C PHE A 118 6.69 -23.00 -17.28
N GLU A 119 5.66 -23.20 -18.09
CA GLU A 119 4.89 -22.17 -18.79
C GLU A 119 4.20 -21.23 -17.80
N GLU A 120 3.62 -21.77 -16.71
CA GLU A 120 2.97 -20.98 -15.67
C GLU A 120 3.99 -20.17 -14.86
N ARG A 121 5.16 -20.75 -14.58
CA ARG A 121 6.24 -20.04 -13.89
C ARG A 121 6.87 -18.95 -14.76
N ASP A 122 7.01 -19.21 -16.07
CA ASP A 122 7.49 -18.20 -17.01
C ASP A 122 6.49 -17.05 -17.14
N ALA A 123 5.18 -17.33 -17.21
CA ALA A 123 4.14 -16.31 -17.19
C ALA A 123 4.20 -15.46 -15.90
N LEU A 124 4.38 -16.08 -14.74
CA LEU A 124 4.56 -15.37 -13.47
C LEU A 124 5.82 -14.49 -13.49
N ASN A 125 6.94 -15.00 -14.01
CA ASN A 125 8.19 -14.24 -14.17
C ASN A 125 8.00 -13.01 -15.09
N GLN A 126 7.23 -13.16 -16.17
CA GLN A 126 6.86 -12.05 -17.05
C GLN A 126 5.99 -11.02 -16.32
N SER A 127 4.98 -11.44 -15.56
CA SER A 127 4.15 -10.52 -14.76
C SER A 127 4.97 -9.74 -13.72
N LEU A 128 5.93 -10.39 -13.06
CA LEU A 128 6.87 -9.73 -12.14
C LEU A 128 7.71 -8.66 -12.87
N ALA A 129 8.23 -8.99 -14.06
CA ALA A 129 9.00 -8.05 -14.87
C ALA A 129 8.13 -6.88 -15.39
N ASN A 130 6.86 -7.14 -15.70
CA ASN A 130 5.91 -6.11 -16.10
C ASN A 130 5.59 -5.17 -14.94
N PHE A 131 5.44 -5.69 -13.71
CA PHE A 131 5.26 -4.84 -12.53
C PHE A 131 6.45 -3.91 -12.31
N ALA A 132 7.68 -4.42 -12.45
CA ALA A 132 8.87 -3.59 -12.34
C ALA A 132 8.91 -2.47 -13.41
N SER A 133 8.52 -2.80 -14.64
CA SER A 133 8.39 -1.81 -15.73
C SER A 133 7.31 -0.77 -15.41
N PHE A 134 6.16 -1.20 -14.90
CA PHE A 134 5.10 -0.30 -14.44
C PHE A 134 5.62 0.68 -13.38
N LEU A 135 6.43 0.21 -12.42
CA LEU A 135 7.03 1.10 -11.42
C LEU A 135 7.95 2.14 -12.06
N VAL A 136 8.83 1.71 -12.97
CA VAL A 136 9.73 2.59 -13.74
C VAL A 136 8.92 3.64 -14.50
N ASP A 137 7.94 3.24 -15.28
CA ASP A 137 7.20 4.13 -16.16
C ASP A 137 6.36 5.14 -15.36
N ASN A 138 5.67 4.69 -14.31
CA ASN A 138 4.69 5.51 -13.58
C ASN A 138 5.31 6.35 -12.44
N PHE A 139 6.40 5.90 -11.83
CA PHE A 139 6.97 6.60 -10.66
C PHE A 139 8.33 7.22 -10.92
N PHE A 140 9.14 6.64 -11.81
CA PHE A 140 10.50 7.12 -12.06
C PHE A 140 10.61 7.95 -13.34
N LEU A 141 9.94 7.55 -14.42
CA LEU A 141 9.95 8.28 -15.70
C LEU A 141 8.86 9.34 -15.79
N SER A 142 7.64 9.06 -15.33
CA SER A 142 6.53 10.04 -15.35
C SER A 142 6.84 11.32 -14.55
N ARG A 143 7.74 11.27 -13.56
CA ARG A 143 8.20 12.46 -12.82
C ARG A 143 9.21 13.31 -13.58
N MET A 144 9.80 12.80 -14.67
CA MET A 144 10.76 13.57 -15.49
C MET A 144 10.10 14.40 -16.60
N SER A 145 8.87 14.08 -17.03
CA SER A 145 8.21 14.84 -18.11
C SER A 145 7.60 16.18 -17.65
N LEU A 146 7.42 16.38 -16.34
CA LEU A 146 6.80 17.58 -15.77
C LEU A 146 7.79 18.70 -15.39
N ILE A 147 9.09 18.56 -15.70
CA ILE A 147 10.13 19.57 -15.40
C ILE A 147 10.48 20.44 -16.62
N HIS A 148 9.85 20.23 -17.78
CA HIS A 148 9.98 21.12 -18.93
C HIS A 148 8.64 21.80 -19.25
N THR A 149 8.35 22.92 -18.56
CA THR A 149 7.51 23.99 -19.12
C THR A 149 7.78 25.31 -18.42
#